data_AF-A0A0N0SL95-F1
#
_entry.id   AF-A0A0N0SL95-F1
#
_cell.length_a   1.000
_cell.length_b   1.000
_cell.length_c   1.000
_cell.angle_alpha   90.00
_cell.angle_beta   90.00
_cell.angle_gamma   90.00
#
_symmetry.space_group_name_H-M   'P 1'
#
loop_
_entity.id
_entity.type
_entity.pdbx_description
1 polymer ?
#
loop_
_entity_poly.entity_id
_entity_poly.type
_entity_poly.pdbx_seq_one_letter_code
_entity_poly.pdbx_strand_id
1 'polypeptide(L)'
;MYAALDSDDPGVVAEALAERLRGPVIHDNRAAVSTYYALIQWHAGLVWDYNRSAPCLRDDTYLGVPRIDRREPPGTYWVVPPRYDGDLCRPQAVRDLVDAGHRQLIQQTLV
;
A
#
# COMPACT_ATOMS: atom_id res chain seq x y z
N MET A 1 -15.20 1.21 1.44
CA MET A 1 -14.47 1.65 2.65
C MET A 1 -13.30 0.72 2.95
N TYR A 2 -12.12 1.28 3.27
CA TYR A 2 -10.93 0.51 3.66
C TYR A 2 -10.84 0.37 5.18
N ALA A 3 -10.86 -0.85 5.70
CA ALA A 3 -10.90 -1.11 7.14
C ALA A 3 -9.74 -0.47 7.92
N ALA A 4 -8.53 -0.40 7.35
CA ALA A 4 -7.38 0.20 8.03
C ALA A 4 -7.48 1.73 8.19
N LEU A 5 -8.33 2.39 7.40
CA LEU A 5 -8.44 3.86 7.27
C LEU A 5 -9.85 4.40 7.56
N ASP A 6 -10.84 3.51 7.71
CA ASP A 6 -12.26 3.84 7.91
C ASP A 6 -12.83 4.83 6.87
N SER A 7 -12.29 4.79 5.65
CA SER A 7 -12.69 5.67 4.54
C SER A 7 -12.45 4.97 3.20
N ASP A 8 -13.21 5.34 2.18
CA ASP A 8 -12.92 5.09 0.77
C ASP A 8 -12.77 6.36 -0.06
N ASP A 9 -12.79 7.54 0.59
CA ASP A 9 -12.48 8.80 -0.09
C ASP A 9 -11.01 8.79 -0.56
N PRO A 10 -10.73 8.93 -1.87
CA PRO A 10 -9.37 8.82 -2.39
C PRO A 10 -8.39 9.85 -1.80
N GLY A 11 -8.87 11.05 -1.44
CA GLY A 11 -8.05 12.10 -0.85
C GLY A 11 -7.65 11.77 0.58
N VAL A 12 -8.63 11.37 1.41
CA VAL A 12 -8.41 10.92 2.79
C VAL A 12 -7.48 9.71 2.83
N VAL A 13 -7.68 8.76 1.90
CA VAL A 13 -6.85 7.57 1.79
C VAL A 13 -5.42 7.94 1.42
N ALA A 14 -5.22 8.84 0.46
CA ALA A 14 -3.89 9.27 0.04
C ALA A 14 -3.13 9.97 1.17
N GLU A 15 -3.80 10.88 1.89
CA GLU A 15 -3.23 11.59 3.03
C GLU A 15 -2.83 10.62 4.15
N ALA A 16 -3.74 9.74 4.56
CA ALA A 16 -3.46 8.77 5.61
C ALA A 16 -2.33 7.79 5.24
N LEU A 17 -2.24 7.36 3.99
CA LEU A 17 -1.13 6.51 3.52
C LEU A 17 0.20 7.28 3.53
N ALA A 18 0.21 8.54 3.10
CA ALA A 18 1.41 9.38 3.14
C ALA A 18 1.93 9.56 4.58
N GLU A 19 1.03 9.83 5.53
CA GLU A 19 1.38 10.03 6.94
C GLU A 19 1.91 8.76 7.60
N ARG A 20 1.23 7.62 7.37
CA ARG A 20 1.52 6.36 8.07
C ARG A 20 2.72 5.64 7.47
N LEU A 21 2.82 5.58 6.14
CA LEU A 21 3.86 4.78 5.48
C LEU A 21 5.14 5.57 5.22
N ARG A 22 5.02 6.90 5.10
CA ARG A 22 6.15 7.83 4.85
C ARG A 22 7.09 7.36 3.74
N GLY A 23 6.52 6.73 2.71
CA GLY A 23 7.21 6.15 1.58
C GLY A 23 6.22 5.89 0.44
N PRO A 24 6.73 5.46 -0.72
CA PRO A 24 5.96 5.42 -1.94
C PRO A 24 4.92 4.30 -1.97
N VAL A 25 3.75 4.65 -2.50
CA VAL A 25 2.61 3.76 -2.69
C VAL A 25 2.07 3.93 -4.09
N ILE A 26 1.99 2.81 -4.81
CA ILE A 26 1.36 2.71 -6.12
C ILE A 26 -0.07 2.24 -5.92
N HIS A 27 -1.02 2.83 -6.65
CA HIS A 27 -2.36 2.27 -6.80
C HIS A 27 -2.56 1.77 -8.22
N ASP A 28 -2.94 0.51 -8.34
CA ASP A 28 -3.31 -0.12 -9.59
C ASP A 28 -4.82 -0.35 -9.62
N ASN A 29 -5.49 0.43 -10.46
CA ASN A 29 -6.93 0.36 -10.70
C ASN A 29 -7.29 -0.39 -11.98
N ARG A 30 -6.32 -1.02 -12.67
CA ARG A 30 -6.55 -1.77 -13.92
C ARG A 30 -7.04 -3.19 -13.66
N ALA A 31 -6.63 -3.78 -12.54
CA ALA A 31 -7.07 -5.11 -12.15
C ALA A 31 -8.54 -5.10 -11.74
N ALA A 32 -9.21 -6.25 -11.87
CA ALA A 32 -10.59 -6.44 -11.40
C ALA A 32 -10.77 -6.11 -9.91
N VAL A 33 -9.67 -6.13 -9.15
CA VAL A 33 -9.58 -5.67 -7.76
C VAL A 33 -8.54 -4.55 -7.68
N SER A 34 -8.98 -3.36 -7.29
CA SER A 34 -8.10 -2.21 -7.02
C SER A 34 -7.08 -2.59 -5.93
N THR A 35 -5.79 -2.44 -6.24
CA THR A 35 -4.69 -2.92 -5.38
C THR A 35 -3.69 -1.81 -5.10
N TYR A 36 -3.25 -1.71 -3.84
CA TYR A 36 -2.20 -0.78 -3.41
C TYR A 36 -0.90 -1.53 -3.17
N TYR A 37 0.21 -1.00 -3.68
CA TYR A 37 1.54 -1.56 -3.51
C TYR A 37 2.42 -0.56 -2.76
N ALA A 38 2.69 -0.82 -1.49
CA ALA A 38 3.69 -0.10 -0.71
C ALA A 38 5.09 -0.64 -1.06
N LEU A 39 6.01 0.21 -1.53
CA LEU A 39 7.34 -0.26 -1.90
C LEU A 39 8.24 -0.30 -0.67
N ILE A 40 8.67 -1.48 -0.27
CA ILE A 40 9.57 -1.72 0.87
C ILE A 40 10.97 -2.12 0.38
N GLN A 41 11.94 -2.14 1.30
CA GLN A 41 13.28 -2.63 0.99
C GLN A 41 13.25 -4.13 0.64
N TRP A 42 13.94 -4.52 -0.44
CA TRP A 42 13.98 -5.91 -0.95
C TRP A 42 14.24 -6.95 0.15
N HIS A 43 15.28 -6.74 0.96
CA HIS A 43 15.66 -7.69 2.01
C HIS A 43 14.58 -7.85 3.10
N ALA A 44 13.72 -6.85 3.31
CA ALA A 44 12.60 -6.98 4.23
C ALA A 44 11.52 -7.93 3.70
N GLY A 45 11.42 -8.09 2.38
CA GLY A 45 10.57 -9.08 1.74
C GLY A 45 10.98 -10.53 2.08
N LEU A 46 12.25 -10.80 2.39
CA LEU A 46 12.72 -12.14 2.75
C LEU A 46 12.14 -12.65 4.08
N VAL A 47 11.88 -11.72 5.02
CA VAL A 47 11.34 -12.01 6.36
C VAL A 47 9.91 -11.51 6.52
N TRP A 48 9.20 -11.28 5.41
CA TRP A 48 7.82 -10.80 5.42
C TRP A 48 6.85 -11.92 5.81
N ASP A 49 6.18 -11.73 6.94
CA ASP A 49 5.30 -12.69 7.61
C ASP A 49 3.81 -12.45 7.34
N TYR A 50 3.45 -11.39 6.61
CA TYR A 50 2.06 -11.01 6.34
C TYR A 50 1.52 -11.52 5.00
N ASN A 51 2.17 -12.50 4.35
CA ASN A 51 1.82 -12.93 2.98
C ASN A 51 0.34 -13.32 2.77
N ARG A 52 -0.35 -13.77 3.81
CA ARG A 52 -1.77 -14.13 3.73
C ARG A 52 -2.70 -12.92 3.58
N SER A 53 -2.29 -11.75 4.07
CA SER A 53 -3.12 -10.54 4.12
C SER A 53 -2.57 -9.39 3.28
N ALA A 54 -1.25 -9.30 3.15
CA ALA A 54 -0.56 -8.40 2.25
C ALA A 54 0.62 -9.15 1.63
N PRO A 55 0.43 -9.83 0.48
CA PRO A 55 1.50 -10.54 -0.21
C PRO A 55 2.67 -9.61 -0.55
N CYS A 56 3.88 -9.99 -0.18
CA CYS A 56 5.07 -9.30 -0.69
C CYS A 56 5.42 -9.88 -2.05
N LEU A 57 5.42 -9.05 -3.08
CA LEU A 57 5.86 -9.46 -4.42
C LEU A 57 7.34 -9.90 -4.36
N ARG A 58 7.67 -10.95 -5.11
CA ARG A 58 9.01 -11.56 -5.14
C ARG A 58 9.56 -11.58 -6.56
N ASP A 59 10.68 -12.27 -6.74
CA ASP A 59 11.26 -12.60 -8.04
C ASP A 59 10.20 -13.13 -9.00
N ASP A 60 10.44 -12.93 -10.30
CA ASP A 60 9.54 -13.28 -11.41
C ASP A 60 8.15 -12.63 -11.36
N THR A 61 7.97 -11.59 -10.54
CA THR A 61 6.76 -10.76 -10.55
C THR A 61 7.02 -9.41 -11.21
N TYR A 62 6.17 -9.03 -12.16
CA TYR A 62 6.22 -7.73 -12.81
C TYR A 62 5.21 -6.76 -12.19
N LEU A 63 5.69 -5.63 -11.70
CA LEU A 63 4.87 -4.52 -11.23
C LEU A 63 5.00 -3.34 -12.18
N GLY A 64 3.88 -2.82 -12.68
CA GLY A 64 3.87 -1.60 -13.48
C GLY A 64 4.23 -0.39 -12.62
N VAL A 65 5.44 0.16 -12.80
CA VAL A 65 5.85 1.37 -12.08
C VAL A 65 5.41 2.60 -12.89
N PRO A 66 4.59 3.51 -12.32
CA PRO A 66 4.16 4.71 -13.02
C PRO A 66 5.33 5.68 -13.23
N ARG A 67 5.23 6.51 -14.27
CA ARG A 67 6.07 7.71 -14.38
C ARG A 67 5.95 8.54 -13.09
N ILE A 68 7.05 9.16 -12.66
CA ILE A 68 7.12 9.86 -11.37
C ILE A 68 6.07 11.00 -11.23
N ASP A 69 5.68 11.60 -12.34
CA ASP A 69 4.69 12.68 -12.45
C ASP A 69 3.24 12.16 -12.43
N ARG A 70 3.01 10.85 -12.52
CA ARG A 70 1.68 10.27 -12.65
C ARG A 70 1.01 10.05 -11.29
N ARG A 71 0.12 10.95 -10.88
CA ARG A 71 -0.56 10.92 -9.57
C ARG A 71 -2.08 10.68 -9.61
N GLU A 72 -2.62 10.41 -10.78
CA GLU A 72 -4.07 10.24 -10.96
C GLU A 72 -4.39 9.20 -12.06
N PRO A 73 -5.63 8.66 -12.10
CA PRO A 73 -6.12 7.80 -13.18
C PRO A 73 -6.13 8.49 -14.56
N PRO A 74 -6.30 7.74 -15.68
CA PRO A 74 -6.37 6.28 -15.79
C PRO A 74 -5.04 5.54 -15.55
N GLY A 75 -5.18 4.24 -15.23
CA GLY A 75 -4.09 3.30 -15.07
C GLY A 75 -3.40 3.37 -13.71
N THR A 76 -2.25 2.71 -13.61
CA THR A 76 -1.42 2.70 -12.41
C THR A 76 -0.82 4.09 -12.14
N TYR A 77 -0.89 4.58 -10.91
CA TYR A 77 -0.41 5.91 -10.50
C TYR A 77 0.17 5.91 -9.08
N TRP A 78 0.95 6.94 -8.76
CA TRP A 78 1.45 7.18 -7.41
C TRP A 78 0.37 7.80 -6.53
N VAL A 79 -0.03 7.10 -5.48
CA VAL A 79 -0.81 7.69 -4.37
C VAL A 79 0.12 8.51 -3.49
N VAL A 80 1.29 7.93 -3.20
CA VAL A 80 2.40 8.61 -2.55
C VAL A 80 3.62 8.41 -3.45
N PRO A 81 4.16 9.45 -4.09
CA PRO A 81 5.36 9.31 -4.91
C PRO A 81 6.62 9.28 -4.04
N PRO A 82 7.70 8.64 -4.50
CA PRO A 82 8.99 8.73 -3.82
C PRO A 82 9.51 10.17 -3.90
N ARG A 83 10.16 10.63 -2.82
CA ARG A 83 10.75 11.97 -2.69
C ARG A 83 12.19 12.04 -3.20
N TYR A 84 12.89 10.91 -3.14
CA TYR A 84 14.29 10.75 -3.52
C TYR A 84 14.59 9.27 -3.78
N ASP A 85 15.76 8.96 -4.35
CA ASP A 85 16.17 7.60 -4.63
C ASP A 85 16.34 6.78 -3.34
N GLY A 86 15.70 5.61 -3.29
CA GLY A 86 15.68 4.77 -2.09
C GLY A 86 14.69 5.24 -1.01
N ASP A 87 13.84 6.23 -1.30
CA ASP A 87 12.66 6.53 -0.49
C ASP A 87 11.70 5.34 -0.54
N LEU A 88 11.71 4.51 0.49
CA LEU A 88 10.94 3.27 0.59
C LEU A 88 10.15 3.26 1.89
N CYS A 89 8.96 2.66 1.85
CA CYS A 89 8.14 2.41 3.04
C CYS A 89 8.93 1.58 4.05
N ARG A 90 8.86 1.96 5.33
CA ARG A 90 9.40 1.13 6.40
C ARG A 90 8.55 -0.12 6.53
N PRO A 91 9.11 -1.34 6.52
CA PRO A 91 8.33 -2.58 6.63
C PRO A 91 7.41 -2.58 7.85
N GLN A 92 7.88 -2.07 8.99
CA GLN A 92 7.08 -1.97 10.21
C GLN A 92 5.82 -1.09 10.02
N ALA A 93 5.93 0.03 9.30
CA ALA A 93 4.78 0.89 9.06
C ALA A 93 3.70 0.20 8.19
N VAL A 94 4.13 -0.65 7.26
CA VAL A 94 3.21 -1.46 6.45
C VAL A 94 2.54 -2.53 7.32
N ARG A 95 3.29 -3.19 8.22
CA ARG A 95 2.72 -4.15 9.19
C ARG A 95 1.66 -3.49 10.08
N ASP A 96 1.98 -2.33 10.65
CA ASP A 96 1.07 -1.58 11.52
C ASP A 96 -0.22 -1.16 10.78
N LEU A 97 -0.12 -0.87 9.48
CA LEU A 97 -1.27 -0.60 8.62
C LEU A 97 -2.15 -1.84 8.43
N VAL A 98 -1.53 -2.99 8.12
CA VAL A 98 -2.25 -4.26 7.94
C VAL A 98 -2.92 -4.70 9.25
N ASP A 99 -2.22 -4.60 10.37
CA ASP A 99 -2.75 -4.93 11.69
C ASP A 99 -3.93 -4.04 12.09
N ALA A 100 -3.87 -2.74 11.78
CA ALA A 100 -5.00 -1.85 12.00
C ALA A 100 -6.24 -2.29 11.20
N GLY A 101 -6.06 -2.69 9.94
CA GLY A 101 -7.13 -3.23 9.12
C GLY A 101 -7.75 -4.50 9.69
N HIS A 102 -6.92 -5.46 10.13
CA HIS A 102 -7.41 -6.68 10.78
C HIS A 102 -8.21 -6.41 12.05
N ARG A 103 -7.71 -5.52 12.91
CA ARG A 103 -8.42 -5.13 14.15
C ARG A 103 -9.80 -4.56 13.83
N GLN A 104 -9.90 -3.67 12.84
CA GLN A 104 -11.18 -3.09 12.44
C GLN A 104 -12.15 -4.15 11.89
N LEU A 105 -11.67 -5.06 11.03
CA LEU A 105 -12.51 -6.13 10.45
C LEU A 105 -13.04 -7.08 11.54
N ILE A 106 -12.22 -7.42 12.53
CA ILE A 106 -12.65 -8.24 13.68
C ILE A 106 -13.73 -7.51 14.48
N GLN A 107 -13.56 -6.22 14.75
CA GLN A 107 -14.55 -5.42 15.47
C GLN A 107 -15.88 -5.33 14.73
N GLN A 108 -15.86 -5.23 13.40
CA GLN A 108 -17.06 -5.18 12.55
C GLN A 108 -17.79 -6.53 12.46
N THR A 109 -17.12 -7.65 12.72
CA THR A 109 -17.72 -8.99 12.66
C THR A 109 -18.40 -9.39 13.99
N LEU A 110 -18.11 -8.67 15.08
CA LEU A 110 -18.66 -8.92 16.42
C LEU A 110 -19.89 -8.06 16.74
N VAL A 111 -20.40 -7.28 15.78
CA VAL A 111 -21.57 -6.40 15.90
C VAL A 111 -22.71 -6.90 15.03
#